data_AF-A0A6B0ZEX1-F1
#
_entry.id   AF-A0A6B0ZEX1-F1
#
_cell.length_a   1.000
_cell.length_b   1.000
_cell.length_c   1.000
_cell.angle_alpha   90.00
_cell.angle_beta   90.00
_cell.angle_gamma   90.00
#
_symmetry.space_group_name_H-M   'P 1'
#
loop_
_entity.id
_entity.type
_entity.pdbx_description
1 polymer ?
#
loop_
_entity_poly.entity_id
_entity_poly.type
_entity_poly.pdbx_seq_one_letter_code
_entity_poly.pdbx_strand_id
1 'polypeptide(L)'
;MKIAVLVKQIPAPVEFRMHEGRLVRDGVPLEVNAYCRRANAKAVELAGAGGEVVVFTMGPPAAADALREMIACGAHRGVHLSDPAFAGSDTLATAVALAAAIRREGPFDLVLAGLNSLDSDTGQVPVEVAELLDLPFAAGVRDLEVDGRAFTARLETDDGYHTVAGDLPVALSAAERLIAPSKAPPEVYAEVSDDRILRLAAADLDVPVEQLGASGSPTSVGPVRVLTATRRALRAASVAEAVDMLEEFGAFVDAPDADDDAADASPASAALLEVGTDGAHAEVGERSVWCFFTEPPVGAELLGEAAELAAWISGTVTAVTTIADAADRSGLAAAGADRLLLIESATKPSEQAAALAAAAAERLPWGLLVEGTRSGRVVASVVAARCGWGLTGDAVGLEVSPSGRLVAWKPAFGGRLQVPILSHSPVQMATIRPGVLALRPPRVDAPELEAELLPAPPPARIRTVAVERDDDDTGE
;
A
#
# COMPACT_ATOMS: atom_id res chain seq x y z
N MET A 1 -12.46 -14.68 -22.88
CA MET A 1 -11.80 -14.56 -21.56
C MET A 1 -12.82 -14.03 -20.57
N LYS A 2 -12.89 -14.57 -19.35
CA LYS A 2 -13.75 -14.04 -18.28
C LYS A 2 -12.91 -13.24 -17.29
N ILE A 3 -13.23 -11.96 -17.10
CA ILE A 3 -12.41 -10.99 -16.37
C ILE A 3 -13.21 -10.41 -15.19
N ALA A 4 -12.64 -10.45 -13.99
CA ALA A 4 -13.15 -9.73 -12.83
C ALA A 4 -12.49 -8.35 -12.74
N VAL A 5 -13.26 -7.30 -12.48
CA VAL A 5 -12.73 -5.94 -12.34
C VAL A 5 -13.15 -5.37 -10.99
N LEU A 6 -12.19 -4.99 -10.16
CA LEU A 6 -12.44 -4.32 -8.88
C LEU A 6 -12.60 -2.81 -9.08
N VAL A 7 -13.76 -2.27 -8.70
CA VAL A 7 -14.05 -0.84 -8.78
C VAL A 7 -14.45 -0.25 -7.44
N LYS A 8 -14.00 0.98 -7.18
CA LYS A 8 -14.29 1.73 -5.96
C LYS A 8 -14.88 3.10 -6.31
N GLN A 9 -15.98 3.45 -5.67
CA GLN A 9 -16.50 4.82 -5.63
C GLN A 9 -15.75 5.60 -4.54
N ILE A 10 -15.28 6.79 -4.88
CA ILE A 10 -14.52 7.66 -3.99
C ILE A 10 -15.12 9.07 -3.98
N PRO A 11 -14.86 9.88 -2.95
CA PRO A 11 -15.12 11.31 -2.99
C PRO A 11 -14.36 11.96 -4.15
N ALA A 12 -15.04 12.77 -4.96
CA ALA A 12 -14.40 13.59 -5.97
C ALA A 12 -13.44 14.59 -5.30
N PRO A 13 -12.29 14.90 -5.93
CA PRO A 13 -11.37 15.90 -5.43
C PRO A 13 -12.01 17.29 -5.52
N VAL A 14 -12.70 17.71 -4.44
CA VAL A 14 -13.26 19.06 -4.28
C VAL A 14 -12.48 19.83 -3.22
N GLU A 15 -12.54 21.17 -3.27
CA GLU A 15 -12.02 22.01 -2.20
C GLU A 15 -12.68 21.65 -0.86
N PHE A 16 -11.86 21.20 0.08
CA PHE A 16 -12.31 20.81 1.41
C PHE A 16 -12.90 21.99 2.17
N ARG A 17 -14.09 21.80 2.74
CA ARG A 17 -14.66 22.72 3.72
C ARG A 17 -14.49 22.13 5.11
N MET A 18 -13.87 22.90 5.99
CA MET A 18 -13.73 22.58 7.41
C MET A 18 -14.73 23.43 8.20
N HIS A 19 -15.42 22.83 9.17
CA HIS A 19 -16.25 23.53 10.14
C HIS A 19 -15.89 23.03 11.54
N GLU A 20 -15.46 23.93 12.42
CA GLU A 20 -15.06 23.62 13.80
C GLU A 20 -14.05 22.46 13.94
N GLY A 21 -13.04 22.43 13.07
CA GLY A 21 -12.00 21.39 13.09
C GLY A 21 -12.46 20.02 12.55
N ARG A 22 -13.70 19.91 12.05
CA ARG A 22 -14.24 18.70 11.43
C ARG A 22 -14.43 18.90 9.93
N LEU A 23 -14.16 17.85 9.16
CA LEU A 23 -14.40 17.84 7.72
C LEU A 23 -15.91 17.81 7.44
N VAL A 24 -16.41 18.77 6.66
CA VAL A 24 -17.80 18.74 6.18
C VAL A 24 -17.90 17.69 5.07
N ARG A 25 -18.63 16.60 5.34
CA ARG A 25 -18.80 15.46 4.41
C ARG A 25 -20.07 15.54 3.57
N ASP A 26 -21.04 16.36 3.96
CA ASP A 26 -22.31 16.48 3.25
C ASP A 26 -22.14 17.19 1.90
N GLY A 27 -22.67 16.56 0.85
CA GLY A 27 -22.69 17.13 -0.50
C GLY A 27 -21.37 17.04 -1.27
N VAL A 28 -20.40 16.21 -0.81
CA VAL A 28 -19.20 15.91 -1.61
C VAL A 28 -19.61 14.98 -2.76
N PRO A 29 -19.43 15.38 -4.04
CA PRO A 29 -19.73 14.53 -5.17
C PRO A 29 -18.91 13.23 -5.10
N LEU A 30 -19.50 12.13 -5.55
CA LEU A 30 -18.82 10.83 -5.61
C LEU A 30 -18.51 10.49 -7.06
N GLU A 31 -17.38 9.83 -7.31
CA GLU A 31 -17.02 9.34 -8.64
C GLU A 31 -16.29 7.99 -8.57
N VAL A 32 -16.22 7.30 -9.71
CA VAL A 32 -15.39 6.10 -9.84
C VAL A 32 -13.91 6.50 -9.86
N ASN A 33 -13.11 5.81 -9.04
CA ASN A 33 -11.67 5.97 -8.99
C ASN A 33 -11.03 5.91 -10.40
N ALA A 34 -10.13 6.85 -10.68
CA ALA A 34 -9.59 7.04 -12.03
C ALA A 34 -8.81 5.82 -12.57
N TYR A 35 -8.14 5.06 -11.71
CA TYR A 35 -7.46 3.81 -12.09
C TYR A 35 -8.47 2.70 -12.39
N CYS A 36 -9.58 2.62 -11.66
CA CYS A 36 -10.64 1.62 -11.91
C CYS A 36 -11.28 1.79 -13.28
N ARG A 37 -11.47 3.04 -13.75
CA ARG A 37 -11.95 3.34 -15.10
C ARG A 37 -11.04 2.76 -16.20
N ARG A 38 -9.73 2.69 -15.95
CA ARG A 38 -8.74 2.14 -16.90
C ARG A 38 -8.70 0.62 -16.85
N ALA A 39 -8.77 0.05 -15.64
CA ALA A 39 -8.91 -1.39 -15.45
C ALA A 39 -10.14 -1.93 -16.19
N ASN A 40 -11.29 -1.24 -16.08
CA ASN A 40 -12.51 -1.59 -16.82
C ASN A 40 -12.35 -1.46 -18.33
N ALA A 41 -11.81 -0.33 -18.81
CA ALA A 41 -11.59 -0.13 -20.25
C ALA A 41 -10.70 -1.23 -20.86
N LYS A 42 -9.58 -1.57 -20.19
CA LYS A 42 -8.70 -2.66 -20.64
C LYS A 42 -9.37 -4.03 -20.54
N ALA A 43 -10.18 -4.28 -19.51
CA ALA A 43 -10.95 -5.53 -19.40
C ALA A 43 -11.93 -5.70 -20.57
N VAL A 44 -12.68 -4.64 -20.92
CA VAL A 44 -13.63 -4.67 -22.04
C VAL A 44 -12.90 -4.90 -23.38
N GLU A 45 -11.76 -4.24 -23.58
CA GLU A 45 -10.90 -4.46 -24.75
C GLU A 45 -10.43 -5.93 -24.86
N LEU A 46 -9.89 -6.49 -23.77
CA LEU A 46 -9.35 -7.87 -23.73
C LEU A 46 -10.44 -8.95 -23.80
N ALA A 47 -11.61 -8.70 -23.24
CA ALA A 47 -12.73 -9.64 -23.29
C ALA A 47 -13.21 -9.84 -24.73
N GLY A 48 -13.27 -8.76 -25.53
CA GLY A 48 -13.78 -8.78 -26.89
C GLY A 48 -15.22 -9.33 -26.98
N ALA A 49 -15.65 -9.72 -28.18
CA ALA A 49 -17.02 -10.17 -28.43
C ALA A 49 -17.38 -11.54 -27.82
N GLY A 50 -16.39 -12.32 -27.38
CA GLY A 50 -16.58 -13.69 -26.83
C GLY A 50 -16.21 -13.83 -25.35
N GLY A 51 -15.90 -12.72 -24.68
CA GLY A 51 -15.56 -12.70 -23.25
C GLY A 51 -16.70 -12.21 -22.37
N GLU A 52 -16.45 -12.17 -21.07
CA GLU A 52 -17.35 -11.60 -20.07
C GLU A 52 -16.53 -10.74 -19.10
N VAL A 53 -17.03 -9.56 -18.78
CA VAL A 53 -16.46 -8.64 -17.78
C VAL A 53 -17.45 -8.49 -16.64
N VAL A 54 -17.05 -8.90 -15.44
CA VAL A 54 -17.83 -8.78 -14.21
C VAL A 54 -17.16 -7.75 -13.31
N VAL A 55 -17.87 -6.67 -12.98
CA VAL A 55 -17.36 -5.60 -12.12
C VAL A 55 -17.81 -5.80 -10.67
N PHE A 56 -16.91 -5.65 -9.72
CA PHE A 56 -17.16 -5.86 -8.29
C PHE A 56 -16.96 -4.56 -7.54
N THR A 57 -17.88 -4.23 -6.64
CA THR A 57 -17.71 -3.12 -5.70
C THR A 57 -18.25 -3.50 -4.34
N MET A 58 -17.62 -2.97 -3.30
CA MET A 58 -18.08 -3.08 -1.91
C MET A 58 -18.34 -1.66 -1.39
N GLY A 59 -19.53 -1.44 -0.85
CA GLY A 59 -19.87 -0.11 -0.36
C GLY A 59 -21.34 0.07 0.02
N PRO A 60 -21.70 1.30 0.44
CA PRO A 60 -23.09 1.64 0.72
C PRO A 60 -23.94 1.58 -0.56
N PRO A 61 -25.29 1.65 -0.47
CA PRO A 61 -26.18 1.61 -1.64
C PRO A 61 -25.79 2.52 -2.81
N ALA A 62 -25.22 3.70 -2.54
CA ALA A 62 -24.74 4.66 -3.55
C ALA A 62 -23.57 4.14 -4.41
N ALA A 63 -22.80 3.17 -3.93
CA ALA A 63 -21.70 2.56 -4.68
C ALA A 63 -22.19 1.78 -5.92
N ALA A 64 -23.49 1.42 -5.97
CA ALA A 64 -24.09 0.81 -7.15
C ALA A 64 -23.93 1.67 -8.42
N ASP A 65 -23.81 3.00 -8.29
CA ASP A 65 -23.58 3.89 -9.43
C ASP A 65 -22.21 3.67 -10.08
N ALA A 66 -21.21 3.23 -9.31
CA ALA A 66 -19.92 2.82 -9.90
C ALA A 66 -20.10 1.60 -10.82
N LEU A 67 -20.92 0.63 -10.44
CA LEU A 67 -21.22 -0.53 -11.29
C LEU A 67 -21.98 -0.11 -12.55
N ARG A 68 -22.97 0.78 -12.41
CA ARG A 68 -23.73 1.31 -13.56
C ARG A 68 -22.84 2.05 -14.54
N GLU A 69 -21.91 2.87 -14.06
CA GLU A 69 -20.92 3.53 -14.92
C GLU A 69 -20.11 2.50 -15.72
N MET A 70 -19.57 1.47 -15.06
CA MET A 70 -18.76 0.45 -15.74
C MET A 70 -19.57 -0.39 -16.72
N ILE A 71 -20.82 -0.72 -16.38
CA ILE A 71 -21.75 -1.44 -17.24
C ILE A 71 -22.11 -0.61 -18.48
N ALA A 72 -22.39 0.69 -18.32
CA ALA A 72 -22.61 1.61 -19.44
C ALA A 72 -21.35 1.75 -20.31
N CYS A 73 -20.16 1.56 -19.72
CA CYS A 73 -18.88 1.50 -20.41
C CYS A 73 -18.49 0.10 -20.95
N GLY A 74 -19.41 -0.86 -21.00
CA GLY A 74 -19.20 -2.14 -21.67
C GLY A 74 -18.98 -3.36 -20.75
N ALA A 75 -18.97 -3.18 -19.42
CA ALA A 75 -19.01 -4.35 -18.52
C ALA A 75 -20.34 -5.11 -18.68
N HIS A 76 -20.31 -6.43 -18.49
CA HIS A 76 -21.46 -7.28 -18.77
C HIS A 76 -22.47 -7.28 -17.62
N ARG A 77 -21.99 -7.30 -16.38
CA ARG A 77 -22.80 -7.25 -15.17
C ARG A 77 -21.95 -6.80 -13.97
N GLY A 78 -22.61 -6.45 -12.87
CA GLY A 78 -21.99 -6.04 -11.63
C GLY A 78 -22.35 -6.92 -10.44
N VAL A 79 -21.46 -6.93 -9.45
CA VAL A 79 -21.63 -7.57 -8.16
C VAL A 79 -21.39 -6.52 -7.07
N HIS A 80 -22.42 -6.26 -6.28
CA HIS A 80 -22.43 -5.24 -5.24
C HIS A 80 -22.46 -5.91 -3.87
N LEU A 81 -21.36 -5.83 -3.14
CA LEU A 81 -21.30 -6.24 -1.74
C LEU A 81 -21.80 -5.06 -0.89
N SER A 82 -23.01 -5.20 -0.33
CA SER A 82 -23.66 -4.11 0.40
C SER A 82 -24.41 -4.66 1.62
N ASP A 83 -23.80 -4.49 2.78
CA ASP A 83 -24.29 -4.95 4.08
C ASP A 83 -23.64 -4.08 5.18
N PRO A 84 -24.37 -3.65 6.22
CA PRO A 84 -23.77 -3.02 7.40
C PRO A 84 -22.60 -3.80 8.02
N ALA A 85 -22.56 -5.14 7.88
CA ALA A 85 -21.47 -5.98 8.36
C ALA A 85 -20.12 -5.70 7.65
N PHE A 86 -20.12 -5.06 6.48
CA PHE A 86 -18.89 -4.62 5.81
C PHE A 86 -18.41 -3.23 6.25
N ALA A 87 -19.15 -2.55 7.12
CA ALA A 87 -18.79 -1.19 7.54
C ALA A 87 -17.52 -1.19 8.40
N GLY A 88 -16.66 -0.20 8.14
CA GLY A 88 -15.42 -0.02 8.89
C GLY A 88 -14.30 -1.00 8.55
N SER A 89 -14.43 -1.76 7.45
CA SER A 89 -13.34 -2.61 6.94
C SER A 89 -12.07 -1.81 6.67
N ASP A 90 -10.94 -2.34 7.12
CA ASP A 90 -9.63 -2.00 6.58
C ASP A 90 -9.36 -2.72 5.25
N THR A 91 -8.11 -2.70 4.77
CA THR A 91 -7.77 -3.31 3.48
C THR A 91 -7.94 -4.82 3.50
N LEU A 92 -7.46 -5.50 4.54
CA LEU A 92 -7.54 -6.95 4.62
C LEU A 92 -8.98 -7.44 4.71
N ALA A 93 -9.80 -6.84 5.58
CA ALA A 93 -11.22 -7.20 5.68
C ALA A 93 -11.98 -6.92 4.37
N THR A 94 -11.61 -5.84 3.66
CA THR A 94 -12.13 -5.55 2.31
C THR A 94 -11.73 -6.62 1.29
N ALA A 95 -10.45 -7.02 1.32
CA ALA A 95 -9.91 -8.03 0.41
C ALA A 95 -10.53 -9.41 0.64
N VAL A 96 -10.76 -9.79 1.91
CA VAL A 96 -11.47 -11.04 2.28
C VAL A 96 -12.87 -11.09 1.66
N ALA A 97 -13.67 -10.02 1.83
CA ALA A 97 -15.01 -9.95 1.27
C ALA A 97 -15.00 -10.02 -0.27
N LEU A 98 -14.13 -9.23 -0.92
CA LEU A 98 -14.01 -9.20 -2.38
C LEU A 98 -13.51 -10.54 -2.95
N ALA A 99 -12.51 -11.16 -2.32
CA ALA A 99 -12.01 -12.47 -2.73
C ALA A 99 -13.10 -13.54 -2.62
N ALA A 100 -13.90 -13.54 -1.55
CA ALA A 100 -15.03 -14.45 -1.40
C ALA A 100 -16.08 -14.28 -2.51
N ALA A 101 -16.43 -13.05 -2.85
CA ALA A 101 -17.33 -12.77 -3.97
C ALA A 101 -16.73 -13.20 -5.32
N ILE A 102 -15.43 -12.97 -5.56
CA ILE A 102 -14.77 -13.42 -6.79
C ILE A 102 -14.75 -14.95 -6.89
N ARG A 103 -14.48 -15.67 -5.80
CA ARG A 103 -14.54 -17.15 -5.81
C ARG A 103 -15.94 -17.65 -6.14
N ARG A 104 -16.97 -17.04 -5.55
CA ARG A 104 -18.38 -17.39 -5.78
C ARG A 104 -18.80 -17.22 -7.24
N GLU A 105 -18.34 -16.14 -7.88
CA GLU A 105 -18.76 -15.76 -9.24
C GLU A 105 -17.87 -16.33 -10.35
N GLY A 106 -16.73 -16.91 -9.96
CA GLY A 106 -15.70 -17.44 -10.83
C GLY A 106 -16.04 -18.80 -11.47
N PRO A 107 -15.04 -19.46 -12.07
CA PRO A 107 -13.64 -19.04 -12.17
C PRO A 107 -13.46 -17.82 -13.09
N PHE A 108 -12.38 -17.06 -12.88
CA PHE A 108 -11.96 -15.94 -13.72
C PHE A 108 -10.56 -16.21 -14.28
N ASP A 109 -10.31 -15.75 -15.51
CA ASP A 109 -9.01 -15.83 -16.16
C ASP A 109 -8.08 -14.68 -15.74
N LEU A 110 -8.66 -13.52 -15.41
CA LEU A 110 -7.91 -12.32 -15.07
C LEU A 110 -8.69 -11.51 -14.03
N VAL A 111 -8.00 -11.02 -13.00
CA VAL A 111 -8.52 -10.04 -12.06
C VAL A 111 -7.80 -8.71 -12.33
N LEU A 112 -8.53 -7.67 -12.72
CA LEU A 112 -7.99 -6.32 -12.90
C LEU A 112 -8.48 -5.38 -11.80
N ALA A 113 -7.60 -4.54 -11.30
CA ALA A 113 -7.94 -3.47 -10.37
C ALA A 113 -7.23 -2.18 -10.74
N GLY A 114 -7.62 -1.06 -10.12
CA GLY A 114 -6.78 0.13 -10.15
C GLY A 114 -5.51 -0.06 -9.31
N LEU A 115 -4.44 0.69 -9.61
CA LEU A 115 -3.19 0.68 -8.82
C LEU A 115 -3.44 0.92 -7.33
N ASN A 116 -4.18 1.99 -7.03
CA ASN A 116 -4.57 2.45 -5.71
C ASN A 116 -5.89 3.23 -5.84
N SER A 117 -6.50 3.59 -4.70
CA SER A 117 -7.61 4.54 -4.68
C SER A 117 -7.12 5.91 -4.24
N LEU A 118 -7.59 6.98 -4.89
CA LEU A 118 -7.08 8.34 -4.64
C LEU A 118 -7.46 8.91 -3.25
N ASP A 119 -8.42 8.30 -2.56
CA ASP A 119 -8.87 8.71 -1.22
C ASP A 119 -8.03 8.12 -0.09
N SER A 120 -7.47 6.92 -0.28
CA SER A 120 -6.74 6.17 0.76
C SER A 120 -5.29 5.87 0.40
N ASP A 121 -4.96 5.81 -0.89
CA ASP A 121 -3.60 5.67 -1.41
C ASP A 121 -2.78 4.49 -0.82
N THR A 122 -3.45 3.38 -0.50
CA THR A 122 -2.79 2.24 0.13
C THR A 122 -2.09 1.34 -0.88
N GLY A 123 -2.75 1.05 -2.01
CA GLY A 123 -2.27 0.09 -3.01
C GLY A 123 -2.32 -1.37 -2.57
N GLN A 124 -3.02 -1.68 -1.47
CA GLN A 124 -2.96 -2.99 -0.79
C GLN A 124 -4.03 -3.98 -1.27
N VAL A 125 -5.30 -3.53 -1.36
CA VAL A 125 -6.45 -4.40 -1.64
C VAL A 125 -6.27 -5.29 -2.88
N PRO A 126 -5.77 -4.81 -4.04
CA PRO A 126 -5.54 -5.68 -5.19
C PRO A 126 -4.56 -6.82 -4.92
N VAL A 127 -3.50 -6.55 -4.14
CA VAL A 127 -2.47 -7.52 -3.78
C VAL A 127 -3.04 -8.54 -2.80
N GLU A 128 -3.74 -8.08 -1.76
CA GLU A 128 -4.35 -8.93 -0.74
C GLU A 128 -5.43 -9.84 -1.37
N VAL A 129 -6.24 -9.32 -2.30
CA VAL A 129 -7.21 -10.13 -3.06
C VAL A 129 -6.49 -11.21 -3.86
N ALA A 130 -5.38 -10.87 -4.54
CA ALA A 130 -4.62 -11.84 -5.32
C ALA A 130 -4.03 -12.95 -4.45
N GLU A 131 -3.43 -12.60 -3.30
CA GLU A 131 -2.89 -13.56 -2.34
C GLU A 131 -3.98 -14.49 -1.80
N LEU A 132 -5.13 -13.93 -1.40
CA LEU A 132 -6.25 -14.73 -0.91
C LEU A 132 -6.79 -15.66 -2.00
N LEU A 133 -6.84 -15.23 -3.27
CA LEU A 133 -7.26 -16.07 -4.39
C LEU A 133 -6.20 -17.06 -4.87
N ASP A 134 -5.00 -17.07 -4.26
CA ASP A 134 -3.82 -17.80 -4.74
C ASP A 134 -3.51 -17.51 -6.22
N LEU A 135 -3.52 -16.23 -6.58
CA LEU A 135 -3.18 -15.75 -7.92
C LEU A 135 -1.80 -15.06 -7.93
N PRO A 136 -1.01 -15.23 -9.00
CA PRO A 136 0.14 -14.36 -9.23
C PRO A 136 -0.30 -12.90 -9.36
N PHE A 137 0.52 -11.97 -8.87
CA PHE A 137 0.23 -10.54 -8.90
C PHE A 137 1.39 -9.70 -9.43
N ALA A 138 1.06 -8.70 -10.25
CA ALA A 138 1.97 -7.61 -10.61
C ALA A 138 1.25 -6.26 -10.57
N ALA A 139 1.92 -5.25 -10.00
CA ALA A 139 1.39 -3.91 -9.86
C ALA A 139 1.78 -3.00 -11.03
N GLY A 140 0.95 -1.98 -11.29
CA GLY A 140 1.37 -0.84 -12.11
C GLY A 140 1.51 -1.16 -13.61
N VAL A 141 0.62 -1.97 -14.16
CA VAL A 141 0.64 -2.35 -15.57
C VAL A 141 0.38 -1.13 -16.46
N ARG A 142 1.39 -0.77 -17.24
CA ARG A 142 1.42 0.30 -18.23
C ARG A 142 1.01 -0.17 -19.62
N ASP A 143 1.39 -1.38 -19.99
CA ASP A 143 1.04 -2.03 -21.25
C ASP A 143 0.71 -3.50 -20.95
N LEU A 144 -0.32 -4.04 -21.58
CA LEU A 144 -0.79 -5.41 -21.34
C LEU A 144 -1.19 -6.06 -22.65
N GLU A 145 -0.56 -7.19 -22.94
CA GLU A 145 -0.89 -8.07 -24.06
C GLU A 145 -1.20 -9.46 -23.54
N VAL A 146 -2.20 -10.11 -24.15
CA VAL A 146 -2.58 -11.48 -23.83
C VAL A 146 -2.72 -12.28 -25.12
N ASP A 147 -1.97 -13.37 -25.22
CA ASP A 147 -2.00 -14.32 -26.32
C ASP A 147 -2.36 -15.73 -25.80
N GLY A 148 -3.58 -16.17 -26.10
CA GLY A 148 -4.12 -17.42 -25.59
C GLY A 148 -4.19 -17.47 -24.06
N ARG A 149 -3.26 -18.21 -23.44
CA ARG A 149 -3.13 -18.34 -21.98
C ARG A 149 -1.94 -17.58 -21.39
N ALA A 150 -1.08 -17.01 -22.22
CA ALA A 150 0.10 -16.27 -21.79
C ALA A 150 -0.19 -14.77 -21.80
N PHE A 151 0.44 -14.03 -20.89
CA PHE A 151 0.43 -12.57 -20.91
C PHE A 151 1.85 -12.01 -20.88
N THR A 152 1.99 -10.81 -21.43
CA THR A 152 3.17 -9.95 -21.28
C THR A 152 2.67 -8.60 -20.79
N ALA A 153 3.30 -8.06 -19.75
CA ALA A 153 2.95 -6.78 -19.18
C ALA A 153 4.21 -5.93 -18.97
N ARG A 154 4.15 -4.65 -19.35
CA ARG A 154 5.15 -3.66 -18.94
C ARG A 154 4.64 -2.95 -17.69
N LEU A 155 5.43 -2.93 -16.63
CA LEU A 155 5.11 -2.39 -15.32
C LEU A 155 5.88 -1.09 -15.10
N GLU A 156 5.22 -0.07 -14.57
CA GLU A 156 5.88 1.12 -14.00
C GLU A 156 6.44 0.78 -12.62
N THR A 157 7.76 0.92 -12.44
CA THR A 157 8.45 0.86 -11.14
C THR A 157 8.71 2.27 -10.61
N ASP A 158 9.41 2.37 -9.48
CA ASP A 158 9.81 3.66 -8.92
C ASP A 158 10.98 4.31 -9.68
N ASP A 159 11.76 3.50 -10.41
CA ASP A 159 13.02 3.84 -11.08
C ASP A 159 13.04 3.50 -12.60
N GLY A 160 11.89 3.19 -13.20
CA GLY A 160 11.77 2.87 -14.62
C GLY A 160 10.64 1.88 -14.94
N TYR A 161 10.97 0.85 -15.73
CA TYR A 161 10.01 -0.14 -16.22
C TYR A 161 10.54 -1.57 -16.16
N HIS A 162 9.67 -2.50 -15.74
CA HIS A 162 9.92 -3.93 -15.84
C HIS A 162 8.96 -4.56 -16.84
N THR A 163 9.48 -5.31 -17.81
CA THR A 163 8.64 -6.20 -18.63
C THR A 163 8.58 -7.56 -17.99
N VAL A 164 7.36 -8.07 -17.75
CA VAL A 164 7.10 -9.36 -17.13
C VAL A 164 6.21 -10.23 -18.00
N ALA A 165 6.31 -11.55 -17.83
CA ALA A 165 5.46 -12.52 -18.50
C ALA A 165 5.02 -13.64 -17.56
N GLY A 166 3.89 -14.26 -17.87
CA GLY A 166 3.35 -15.38 -17.11
C GLY A 166 2.13 -16.00 -17.80
N ASP A 167 1.46 -16.89 -17.08
CA ASP A 167 0.26 -17.57 -17.55
C ASP A 167 -0.98 -17.13 -16.75
N LEU A 168 -2.14 -17.15 -17.39
CA LEU A 168 -3.43 -16.99 -16.72
C LEU A 168 -3.75 -18.26 -15.88
N PRO A 169 -4.47 -18.15 -14.75
CA PRO A 169 -5.06 -16.93 -14.22
C PRO A 169 -4.06 -16.04 -13.46
N VAL A 170 -4.26 -14.73 -13.54
CA VAL A 170 -3.39 -13.71 -12.91
C VAL A 170 -4.23 -12.55 -12.38
N ALA A 171 -3.72 -11.85 -11.37
CA ALA A 171 -4.27 -10.58 -10.91
C ALA A 171 -3.30 -9.44 -11.24
N LEU A 172 -3.79 -8.32 -11.76
CA LEU A 172 -2.96 -7.18 -12.15
C LEU A 172 -3.61 -5.86 -11.72
N SER A 173 -2.79 -4.86 -11.39
CA SER A 173 -3.28 -3.49 -11.18
C SER A 173 -2.89 -2.53 -12.30
N ALA A 174 -3.82 -1.68 -12.72
CA ALA A 174 -3.66 -0.75 -13.83
C ALA A 174 -2.93 0.52 -13.40
N ALA A 175 -1.83 0.85 -14.10
CA ALA A 175 -1.18 2.16 -13.99
C ALA A 175 -2.02 3.28 -14.62
N GLU A 176 -1.58 4.53 -14.42
CA GLU A 176 -2.29 5.71 -14.93
C GLU A 176 -2.34 5.74 -16.45
N ARG A 177 -1.35 5.18 -17.14
CA ARG A 177 -1.28 5.30 -18.60
C ARG A 177 -1.67 4.04 -19.36
N LEU A 178 -2.16 2.99 -18.69
CA LEU A 178 -2.57 1.71 -19.31
C LEU A 178 -3.41 1.88 -20.58
N ILE A 179 -4.43 2.73 -20.50
CA ILE A 179 -5.38 3.02 -21.57
C ILE A 179 -6.12 4.33 -21.23
N ALA A 180 -6.78 4.94 -22.21
CA ALA A 180 -7.74 6.01 -21.94
C ALA A 180 -8.86 5.53 -20.98
N PRO A 181 -9.22 6.31 -19.96
CA PRO A 181 -10.24 5.90 -19.00
C PRO A 181 -11.62 5.82 -19.65
N SER A 182 -12.40 4.77 -19.31
CA SER A 182 -13.82 4.74 -19.66
C SER A 182 -14.64 5.56 -18.65
N LYS A 183 -15.47 6.49 -19.13
CA LYS A 183 -16.39 7.28 -18.30
C LYS A 183 -17.71 7.48 -19.02
N ALA A 184 -18.80 7.13 -18.36
CA ALA A 184 -20.16 7.41 -18.81
C ALA A 184 -20.75 8.55 -17.94
N PRO A 185 -21.60 9.41 -18.50
CA PRO A 185 -22.20 10.50 -17.73
C PRO A 185 -23.38 9.96 -16.89
N PRO A 186 -23.69 10.51 -15.69
CA PRO A 186 -24.68 9.92 -14.77
C PRO A 186 -26.08 9.71 -15.35
N GLU A 187 -26.46 10.47 -16.38
CA GLU A 187 -27.75 10.39 -17.04
C GLU A 187 -28.02 9.00 -17.64
N VAL A 188 -26.99 8.27 -18.06
CA VAL A 188 -27.14 6.92 -18.62
C VAL A 188 -27.20 5.82 -17.56
N TYR A 189 -26.93 6.12 -16.29
CA TYR A 189 -26.93 5.11 -15.24
C TYR A 189 -28.32 4.51 -15.04
N ALA A 190 -29.36 5.34 -15.20
CA ALA A 190 -30.76 4.92 -15.12
C ALA A 190 -31.17 3.95 -16.24
N GLU A 191 -30.41 3.88 -17.34
CA GLU A 191 -30.63 2.95 -18.45
C GLU A 191 -30.06 1.55 -18.16
N VAL A 192 -29.18 1.44 -17.15
CA VAL A 192 -28.64 0.15 -16.71
C VAL A 192 -29.68 -0.56 -15.85
N SER A 193 -30.22 -1.65 -16.40
CA SER A 193 -31.19 -2.48 -15.71
C SER A 193 -30.63 -3.11 -14.43
N ASP A 194 -31.43 -3.07 -13.35
CA ASP A 194 -31.04 -3.55 -12.01
C ASP A 194 -30.80 -5.07 -11.96
N ASP A 195 -31.37 -5.85 -12.88
CA ASP A 195 -31.12 -7.30 -13.01
C ASP A 195 -29.67 -7.63 -13.43
N ARG A 196 -28.95 -6.65 -13.98
CA ARG A 196 -27.52 -6.76 -14.29
C ARG A 196 -26.63 -6.54 -13.07
N ILE A 197 -27.20 -6.23 -11.89
CA ILE A 197 -26.45 -6.03 -10.65
C ILE A 197 -26.89 -7.05 -9.61
N LEU A 198 -26.03 -8.03 -9.35
CA LEU A 198 -26.21 -8.97 -8.24
C LEU A 198 -25.82 -8.27 -6.93
N ARG A 199 -26.71 -8.26 -5.95
CA ARG A 199 -26.43 -7.73 -4.60
C ARG A 199 -26.13 -8.89 -3.66
N LEU A 200 -25.01 -8.81 -2.94
CA LEU A 200 -24.57 -9.79 -1.97
C LEU A 200 -24.49 -9.14 -0.58
N ALA A 201 -25.12 -9.77 0.39
CA ALA A 201 -25.00 -9.49 1.82
C ALA A 201 -23.85 -10.31 2.42
N ALA A 202 -23.48 -10.05 3.68
CA ALA A 202 -22.45 -10.85 4.36
C ALA A 202 -22.83 -12.34 4.45
N ALA A 203 -24.12 -12.64 4.64
CA ALA A 203 -24.64 -14.00 4.70
C ALA A 203 -24.56 -14.77 3.36
N ASP A 204 -24.33 -14.09 2.24
CA ASP A 204 -24.17 -14.72 0.92
C ASP A 204 -22.72 -15.14 0.64
N LEU A 205 -21.78 -14.76 1.51
CA LEU A 205 -20.36 -15.07 1.41
C LEU A 205 -20.00 -16.23 2.33
N ASP A 206 -19.16 -17.15 1.84
CA ASP A 206 -18.58 -18.23 2.64
C ASP A 206 -17.40 -17.72 3.48
N VAL A 207 -17.68 -16.72 4.33
CA VAL A 207 -16.73 -16.06 5.21
C VAL A 207 -17.39 -15.83 6.58
N PRO A 208 -16.73 -16.20 7.68
CA PRO A 208 -17.23 -15.89 9.01
C PRO A 208 -17.37 -14.38 9.23
N VAL A 209 -18.45 -13.93 9.86
CA VAL A 209 -18.75 -12.50 10.05
C VAL A 209 -17.67 -11.77 10.84
N GLU A 210 -16.98 -12.48 11.74
CA GLU A 210 -15.84 -11.97 12.50
C GLU A 210 -14.61 -11.61 11.63
N GLN A 211 -14.56 -12.06 10.36
CA GLN A 211 -13.52 -11.69 9.39
C GLN A 211 -13.98 -10.56 8.44
N LEU A 212 -15.14 -9.97 8.68
CA LEU A 212 -15.72 -8.92 7.86
C LEU A 212 -15.85 -7.60 8.64
N GLY A 213 -15.86 -6.49 7.92
CA GLY A 213 -16.06 -5.17 8.51
C GLY A 213 -15.00 -4.80 9.53
N ALA A 214 -15.38 -3.89 10.44
CA ALA A 214 -14.54 -3.51 11.57
C ALA A 214 -14.15 -4.69 12.46
N SER A 215 -14.99 -5.74 12.57
CA SER A 215 -14.67 -6.92 13.40
C SER A 215 -13.49 -7.71 12.84
N GLY A 216 -13.41 -7.83 11.52
CA GLY A 216 -12.33 -8.53 10.82
C GLY A 216 -11.13 -7.64 10.50
N SER A 217 -11.16 -6.37 10.90
CA SER A 217 -10.12 -5.40 10.56
C SER A 217 -8.99 -5.44 11.58
N PRO A 218 -7.80 -5.93 11.22
CA PRO A 218 -6.64 -5.86 12.10
C PRO A 218 -6.09 -4.44 12.30
N THR A 219 -6.57 -3.43 11.57
CA THR A 219 -6.25 -2.02 11.82
C THR A 219 -7.50 -1.18 12.11
N SER A 220 -7.31 -0.08 12.82
CA SER A 220 -8.36 0.90 13.05
C SER A 220 -7.86 2.33 12.92
N VAL A 221 -8.75 3.21 12.46
CA VAL A 221 -8.48 4.62 12.26
C VAL A 221 -8.74 5.39 13.56
N GLY A 222 -7.71 6.04 14.10
CA GLY A 222 -7.83 6.91 15.26
C GLY A 222 -8.34 8.33 14.92
N PRO A 223 -8.38 9.25 15.91
CA PRO A 223 -8.90 10.60 15.72
C PRO A 223 -8.05 11.41 14.73
N VAL A 224 -8.72 12.04 13.76
CA VAL A 224 -8.10 12.86 12.71
C VAL A 224 -7.50 14.13 13.32
N ARG A 225 -6.26 14.46 12.91
CA ARG A 225 -5.60 15.73 13.20
C ARG A 225 -5.54 16.60 11.96
N VAL A 226 -5.84 17.89 12.15
CA VAL A 226 -5.69 18.90 11.10
C VAL A 226 -4.27 19.45 11.18
N LEU A 227 -3.48 19.23 10.14
CA LEU A 227 -2.20 19.91 10.00
C LEU A 227 -2.45 21.28 9.38
N THR A 228 -2.36 22.33 10.19
CA THR A 228 -2.33 23.69 9.66
C THR A 228 -0.92 23.98 9.15
N ALA A 229 -0.59 23.52 7.94
CA ALA A 229 0.67 23.88 7.31
C ALA A 229 0.63 25.36 6.88
N THR A 230 1.25 26.25 7.64
CA THR A 230 1.51 27.62 7.21
C THR A 230 2.73 27.63 6.30
N ARG A 231 2.54 27.35 5.01
CA ARG A 231 3.60 27.54 4.01
C ARG A 231 3.68 29.03 3.66
N ARG A 232 4.87 29.62 3.76
CA ARG A 232 5.12 30.98 3.29
C ARG A 232 5.08 30.97 1.76
N ALA A 233 3.99 31.44 1.17
CA ALA A 233 3.87 31.57 -0.28
C ALA A 233 4.60 32.84 -0.73
N LEU A 234 5.78 32.67 -1.34
CA LEU A 234 6.56 33.77 -1.89
C LEU A 234 6.56 33.67 -3.41
N ARG A 235 6.57 34.83 -4.08
CA ARG A 235 6.63 34.92 -5.53
C ARG A 235 7.81 35.79 -5.92
N ALA A 236 8.78 35.19 -6.60
CA ALA A 236 9.86 35.93 -7.23
C ALA A 236 9.35 36.62 -8.51
N ALA A 237 9.85 37.83 -8.80
CA ALA A 237 9.60 38.56 -10.03
C ALA A 237 10.55 38.15 -11.17
N SER A 238 11.60 37.39 -10.87
CA SER A 238 12.56 36.87 -11.86
C SER A 238 13.17 35.54 -11.41
N VAL A 239 13.83 34.83 -12.33
CA VAL A 239 14.60 33.61 -12.01
C VAL A 239 15.74 33.93 -11.05
N ALA A 240 16.45 35.06 -11.22
CA ALA A 240 17.54 35.46 -10.34
C ALA A 240 17.05 35.65 -8.89
N GLU A 241 15.95 36.38 -8.72
CA GLU A 241 15.33 36.55 -7.39
C GLU A 241 14.87 35.22 -6.79
N ALA A 242 14.39 34.27 -7.61
CA ALA A 242 14.04 32.95 -7.12
C ALA A 242 15.28 32.18 -6.62
N VAL A 243 16.41 32.30 -7.31
CA VAL A 243 17.69 31.70 -6.89
C VAL A 243 18.19 32.34 -5.61
N ASP A 244 18.19 33.68 -5.52
CA ASP A 244 18.60 34.40 -4.31
C ASP A 244 17.76 33.98 -3.10
N MET A 245 16.44 33.85 -3.28
CA MET A 245 15.55 33.36 -2.23
C MET A 245 15.87 31.91 -1.83
N LEU A 246 16.13 31.02 -2.80
CA LEU A 246 16.48 29.64 -2.52
C LEU A 246 17.84 29.53 -1.79
N GLU A 247 18.82 30.35 -2.16
CA GLU A 247 20.09 30.49 -1.44
C GLU A 247 19.88 30.99 -0.01
N GLU A 248 19.03 32.01 0.21
CA GLU A 248 18.67 32.50 1.55
C GLU A 248 18.01 31.39 2.41
N PHE A 249 17.21 30.53 1.78
CA PHE A 249 16.61 29.37 2.44
C PHE A 249 17.56 28.16 2.56
N GLY A 250 18.81 28.29 2.12
CA GLY A 250 19.81 27.25 2.21
C GLY A 250 19.61 26.06 1.27
N ALA A 251 18.84 26.22 0.19
CA ALA A 251 18.49 25.13 -0.73
C ALA A 251 19.69 24.54 -1.49
N PHE A 252 20.82 25.25 -1.53
CA PHE A 252 22.05 24.85 -2.24
C PHE A 252 23.25 24.68 -1.31
N VAL A 253 23.03 24.69 0.01
CA VAL A 253 24.06 24.29 0.96
C VAL A 253 24.05 22.77 0.99
N ASP A 254 25.19 22.13 0.77
CA ASP A 254 25.32 20.69 1.05
C ASP A 254 24.82 20.46 2.48
N ALA A 255 23.98 19.43 2.66
CA ALA A 255 23.39 19.15 3.96
C ALA A 255 24.48 19.21 5.03
N PRO A 256 24.34 20.03 6.08
CA PRO A 256 25.36 20.09 7.11
C PRO A 256 25.58 18.67 7.65
N ASP A 257 26.84 18.32 7.93
CA ASP A 257 27.15 17.18 8.79
C ASP A 257 26.21 17.30 10.00
N ALA A 258 25.55 16.18 10.36
CA ALA A 258 24.44 16.13 11.30
C ALA A 258 24.85 16.43 12.75
N ASP A 259 25.38 17.64 13.00
CA ASP A 259 25.68 18.20 14.30
C ASP A 259 24.97 19.55 14.48
N ASP A 260 24.21 19.57 15.57
CA ASP A 260 23.56 20.68 16.28
C ASP A 260 22.34 21.41 15.65
N ASP A 261 21.23 21.30 16.39
CA ASP A 261 20.05 22.18 16.44
C ASP A 261 18.91 22.04 15.42
N ALA A 262 18.52 20.80 15.07
CA ALA A 262 17.16 20.49 14.57
C ALA A 262 16.27 19.88 15.66
N ALA A 263 16.29 20.45 16.88
CA ALA A 263 15.33 20.15 17.92
C ALA A 263 14.07 21.01 17.78
N ASP A 264 13.26 20.75 16.75
CA ASP A 264 11.83 21.10 16.81
C ASP A 264 10.97 20.19 15.91
N ALA A 265 11.11 18.88 16.11
CA ALA A 265 10.00 17.98 15.88
C ALA A 265 8.97 18.27 16.98
N SER A 266 7.98 19.11 16.67
CA SER A 266 6.90 19.40 17.63
C SER A 266 6.28 18.09 18.13
N PRO A 267 6.26 17.84 19.44
CA PRO A 267 5.97 16.52 19.99
C PRO A 267 4.47 16.23 19.91
N ALA A 268 4.09 15.34 19.01
CA ALA A 268 2.83 14.63 19.12
C ALA A 268 3.01 13.53 20.17
N SER A 269 2.58 13.77 21.41
CA SER A 269 2.58 12.69 22.40
C SER A 269 1.52 11.66 22.03
N ALA A 270 1.93 10.42 21.77
CA ALA A 270 1.06 9.23 21.79
C ALA A 270 0.21 9.14 23.08
N ALA A 271 0.60 9.85 24.14
CA ALA A 271 -0.09 9.98 25.42
C ALA A 271 -1.54 10.53 25.35
N LEU A 272 -1.94 11.14 24.23
CA LEU A 272 -3.32 11.66 24.03
C LEU A 272 -4.25 10.67 23.34
N LEU A 273 -3.76 9.51 22.90
CA LEU A 273 -4.61 8.44 22.40
C LEU A 273 -5.09 7.65 23.61
N GLU A 274 -6.37 7.83 23.97
CA GLU A 274 -7.10 6.85 24.78
C GLU A 274 -7.23 5.57 23.94
N VAL A 275 -6.13 4.82 23.83
CA VAL A 275 -6.17 3.46 23.32
C VAL A 275 -6.85 2.65 24.42
N GLY A 276 -8.03 2.11 24.12
CA GLY A 276 -8.71 1.18 25.03
C GLY A 276 -7.72 0.13 25.53
N THR A 277 -7.92 -0.36 26.75
CA THR A 277 -7.07 -1.32 27.46
C THR A 277 -6.94 -2.69 26.77
N ASP A 278 -7.37 -2.83 25.51
CA ASP A 278 -7.53 -4.07 24.77
C ASP A 278 -6.22 -4.54 24.11
N GLY A 279 -5.13 -4.57 24.88
CA GLY A 279 -3.98 -5.39 24.53
C GLY A 279 -2.66 -4.72 24.83
N ALA A 280 -2.08 -5.08 25.98
CA ALA A 280 -0.62 -5.19 26.04
C ALA A 280 -0.15 -6.02 24.83
N HIS A 281 0.99 -5.68 24.22
CA HIS A 281 1.63 -6.57 23.25
C HIS A 281 1.70 -7.98 23.87
N ALA A 282 1.27 -9.00 23.12
CA ALA A 282 1.34 -10.38 23.60
C ALA A 282 2.77 -10.67 24.08
N GLU A 283 2.97 -11.34 25.21
CA GLU A 283 4.31 -11.73 25.69
C GLU A 283 5.03 -12.75 24.76
N VAL A 284 4.46 -13.02 23.58
CA VAL A 284 4.88 -14.04 22.62
C VAL A 284 5.57 -13.36 21.44
N GLY A 285 6.78 -13.81 21.11
CA GLY A 285 7.54 -13.36 19.94
C GLY A 285 8.82 -12.59 20.28
N GLU A 286 9.53 -12.16 19.25
CA GLU A 286 10.74 -11.35 19.38
C GLU A 286 10.38 -9.90 19.77
N ARG A 287 11.06 -9.37 20.78
CA ARG A 287 11.13 -7.90 21.00
C ARG A 287 12.06 -7.30 19.96
N SER A 288 11.67 -7.36 18.70
CA SER A 288 12.47 -6.92 17.57
C SER A 288 11.61 -6.13 16.59
N VAL A 289 12.15 -5.03 16.08
CA VAL A 289 11.58 -4.29 14.96
C VAL A 289 12.32 -4.73 13.70
N TRP A 290 11.61 -5.37 12.79
CA TRP A 290 12.17 -5.79 11.50
C TRP A 290 11.99 -4.68 10.47
N CYS A 291 13.02 -4.42 9.68
CA CYS A 291 12.98 -3.47 8.57
C CYS A 291 13.29 -4.21 7.27
N PHE A 292 12.29 -4.35 6.40
CA PHE A 292 12.47 -4.90 5.06
C PHE A 292 12.67 -3.78 4.03
N PHE A 293 13.76 -3.87 3.28
CA PHE A 293 14.10 -2.94 2.20
C PHE A 293 14.96 -3.65 1.15
N THR A 294 14.92 -3.14 -0.09
CA THR A 294 15.81 -3.57 -1.17
C THR A 294 16.76 -2.46 -1.60
N GLU A 295 16.46 -1.21 -1.25
CA GLU A 295 17.30 -0.04 -1.55
C GLU A 295 18.03 0.48 -0.28
N PRO A 296 19.38 0.52 -0.27
CA PRO A 296 20.14 0.90 0.93
C PRO A 296 19.81 2.28 1.53
N PRO A 297 19.62 3.36 0.75
CA PRO A 297 19.28 4.67 1.31
C PRO A 297 17.95 4.67 2.06
N VAL A 298 16.95 3.98 1.50
CA VAL A 298 15.63 3.81 2.15
C VAL A 298 15.79 2.95 3.41
N GLY A 299 16.61 1.90 3.34
CA GLY A 299 16.94 1.06 4.49
C GLY A 299 17.52 1.86 5.67
N ALA A 300 18.40 2.82 5.43
CA ALA A 300 19.01 3.62 6.49
C ALA A 300 17.98 4.47 7.26
N GLU A 301 17.03 5.10 6.56
CA GLU A 301 15.91 5.83 7.17
C GLU A 301 15.07 4.90 8.06
N LEU A 302 14.71 3.72 7.54
CA LEU A 302 13.91 2.74 8.28
C LEU A 302 14.62 2.23 9.53
N LEU A 303 15.92 1.94 9.43
CA LEU A 303 16.72 1.42 10.55
C LEU A 303 16.89 2.46 11.66
N GLY A 304 17.13 3.72 11.30
CA GLY A 304 17.24 4.80 12.28
C GLY A 304 15.97 4.96 13.09
N GLU A 305 14.81 4.95 12.44
CA GLU A 305 13.52 5.05 13.12
C GLU A 305 13.19 3.79 13.94
N ALA A 306 13.51 2.60 13.39
CA ALA A 306 13.32 1.34 14.12
C ALA A 306 14.15 1.28 15.41
N ALA A 307 15.31 1.93 15.47
CA ALA A 307 16.13 1.99 16.68
C ALA A 307 15.42 2.70 17.85
N GLU A 308 14.64 3.75 17.58
CA GLU A 308 13.83 4.41 18.62
C GLU A 308 12.69 3.52 19.12
N LEU A 309 11.97 2.88 18.20
CA LEU A 309 10.92 1.94 18.54
C LEU A 309 11.47 0.75 19.33
N ALA A 310 12.61 0.20 18.90
CA ALA A 310 13.32 -0.88 19.57
C ALA A 310 13.75 -0.49 20.99
N ALA A 311 14.31 0.72 21.17
CA ALA A 311 14.68 1.23 22.49
C ALA A 311 13.47 1.32 23.43
N TRP A 312 12.32 1.79 22.93
CA TRP A 312 11.08 1.88 23.70
C TRP A 312 10.62 0.50 24.19
N ILE A 313 10.66 -0.52 23.33
CA ILE A 313 10.26 -1.90 23.67
C ILE A 313 11.37 -2.69 24.37
N SER A 314 12.53 -2.07 24.65
CA SER A 314 13.73 -2.76 25.17
C SER A 314 14.10 -3.98 24.32
N GLY A 315 14.15 -3.76 23.00
CA GLY A 315 14.33 -4.77 21.97
C GLY A 315 15.50 -4.50 21.04
N THR A 316 15.49 -5.15 19.87
CA THR A 316 16.55 -5.04 18.84
C THR A 316 15.99 -4.58 17.50
N VAL A 317 16.86 -4.10 16.61
CA VAL A 317 16.53 -3.86 15.21
C VAL A 317 17.08 -4.97 14.34
N THR A 318 16.24 -5.53 13.46
CA THR A 318 16.65 -6.54 12.49
C THR A 318 16.48 -5.99 11.07
N ALA A 319 17.60 -5.83 10.36
CA ALA A 319 17.57 -5.55 8.94
C ALA A 319 17.20 -6.83 8.16
N VAL A 320 16.28 -6.70 7.20
CA VAL A 320 15.91 -7.78 6.27
C VAL A 320 16.05 -7.28 4.84
N THR A 321 16.94 -7.88 4.06
CA THR A 321 17.23 -7.40 2.70
C THR A 321 17.59 -8.55 1.75
N THR A 322 17.61 -8.27 0.45
CA THR A 322 18.08 -9.19 -0.61
C THR A 322 19.54 -8.96 -1.00
N ILE A 323 20.14 -7.85 -0.57
CA ILE A 323 21.51 -7.46 -0.90
C ILE A 323 22.25 -7.13 0.40
N ALA A 324 23.35 -7.85 0.66
CA ALA A 324 24.32 -7.42 1.67
C ALA A 324 25.71 -7.96 1.35
N ASP A 325 26.48 -7.20 0.56
CA ASP A 325 27.92 -7.38 0.53
C ASP A 325 28.56 -6.94 1.87
N ALA A 326 29.88 -7.06 1.99
CA ALA A 326 30.56 -6.75 3.25
C ALA A 326 30.53 -5.24 3.62
N ALA A 327 30.49 -4.34 2.63
CA ALA A 327 30.42 -2.90 2.86
C ALA A 327 29.00 -2.47 3.25
N ASP A 328 27.98 -3.14 2.71
CA ASP A 328 26.59 -2.93 3.11
C ASP A 328 26.40 -3.21 4.62
N ARG A 329 27.00 -4.29 5.15
CA ARG A 329 26.80 -4.71 6.54
C ARG A 329 27.22 -3.68 7.57
N SER A 330 28.38 -3.04 7.39
CA SER A 330 28.83 -1.99 8.33
C SER A 330 27.93 -0.76 8.26
N GLY A 331 27.47 -0.39 7.05
CA GLY A 331 26.49 0.68 6.86
C GLY A 331 25.16 0.40 7.55
N LEU A 332 24.63 -0.82 7.44
CA LEU A 332 23.40 -1.22 8.12
C LEU A 332 23.54 -1.19 9.65
N ALA A 333 24.68 -1.66 10.18
CA ALA A 333 24.96 -1.62 11.60
C ALA A 333 25.06 -0.18 12.13
N ALA A 334 25.69 0.69 11.36
CA ALA A 334 25.82 2.11 11.65
C ALA A 334 24.46 2.82 11.59
N ALA A 335 23.57 2.43 10.67
CA ALA A 335 22.22 2.98 10.55
C ALA A 335 21.26 2.50 11.67
N GLY A 336 21.64 1.47 12.44
CA GLY A 336 20.89 1.04 13.63
C GLY A 336 20.58 -0.44 13.73
N ALA A 337 20.93 -1.26 12.73
CA ALA A 337 20.66 -2.70 12.77
C ALA A 337 21.51 -3.43 13.83
N ASP A 338 20.90 -4.33 14.60
CA ASP A 338 21.57 -5.23 15.54
C ASP A 338 21.70 -6.66 14.98
N ARG A 339 20.81 -7.02 14.05
CA ARG A 339 20.76 -8.33 13.38
C ARG A 339 20.52 -8.14 11.89
N LEU A 340 20.94 -9.12 11.09
CA LEU A 340 20.76 -9.14 9.65
C LEU A 340 20.16 -10.47 9.19
N LEU A 341 19.02 -10.41 8.51
CA LEU A 341 18.41 -11.52 7.78
C LEU A 341 18.56 -11.26 6.27
N LEU A 342 19.03 -12.26 5.53
CA LEU A 342 19.16 -12.18 4.08
C LEU A 342 18.21 -13.13 3.36
N ILE A 343 17.50 -12.59 2.38
CA ILE A 343 16.68 -13.37 1.44
C ILE A 343 17.49 -13.54 0.16
N GLU A 344 18.29 -14.60 0.09
CA GLU A 344 19.12 -14.87 -1.09
C GLU A 344 18.28 -15.20 -2.32
N SER A 345 18.77 -14.76 -3.49
CA SER A 345 18.23 -15.11 -4.81
C SER A 345 16.78 -14.67 -5.08
N ALA A 346 16.15 -13.90 -4.19
CA ALA A 346 14.78 -13.39 -4.35
C ALA A 346 14.80 -12.05 -5.08
N THR A 347 14.59 -12.08 -6.40
CA THR A 347 14.63 -10.87 -7.24
C THR A 347 13.25 -10.32 -7.58
N LYS A 348 12.17 -10.98 -7.12
CA LYS A 348 10.79 -10.56 -7.36
C LYS A 348 10.06 -10.34 -6.03
N PRO A 349 9.10 -9.40 -5.99
CA PRO A 349 8.32 -9.13 -4.78
C PRO A 349 7.64 -10.37 -4.18
N SER A 350 7.15 -11.29 -5.02
CA SER A 350 6.47 -12.50 -4.54
C SER A 350 7.41 -13.50 -3.83
N GLU A 351 8.66 -13.62 -4.31
CA GLU A 351 9.70 -14.44 -3.66
C GLU A 351 10.10 -13.82 -2.32
N GLN A 352 10.34 -12.50 -2.31
CA GLN A 352 10.69 -11.73 -1.12
C GLN A 352 9.61 -11.83 -0.04
N ALA A 353 8.34 -11.62 -0.44
CA ALA A 353 7.21 -11.73 0.46
C ALA A 353 7.04 -13.14 1.02
N ALA A 354 7.32 -14.19 0.23
CA ALA A 354 7.19 -15.55 0.69
C ALA A 354 8.20 -15.92 1.78
N ALA A 355 9.46 -15.54 1.60
CA ALA A 355 10.49 -15.74 2.61
C ALA A 355 10.23 -14.88 3.85
N LEU A 356 9.89 -13.61 3.67
CA LEU A 356 9.60 -12.69 4.77
C LEU A 356 8.40 -13.14 5.60
N ALA A 357 7.29 -13.52 4.96
CA ALA A 357 6.10 -14.00 5.65
C ALA A 357 6.38 -15.26 6.47
N ALA A 358 7.12 -16.22 5.91
CA ALA A 358 7.46 -17.46 6.61
C ALA A 358 8.31 -17.18 7.86
N ALA A 359 9.36 -16.37 7.72
CA ALA A 359 10.25 -16.03 8.83
C ALA A 359 9.55 -15.18 9.91
N ALA A 360 8.77 -14.19 9.50
CA ALA A 360 8.03 -13.33 10.43
C ALA A 360 6.93 -14.11 11.17
N ALA A 361 6.22 -15.03 10.51
CA ALA A 361 5.19 -15.85 11.15
C ALA A 361 5.77 -16.81 12.19
N GLU A 362 7.00 -17.29 12.00
CA GLU A 362 7.71 -18.13 12.95
C GLU A 362 8.20 -17.34 14.18
N ARG A 363 8.76 -16.15 13.95
CA ARG A 363 9.46 -15.38 14.99
C ARG A 363 8.61 -14.34 15.70
N LEU A 364 7.53 -13.90 15.04
CA LEU A 364 6.58 -12.89 15.53
C LEU A 364 7.31 -11.63 16.05
N PRO A 365 8.00 -10.88 15.18
CA PRO A 365 8.62 -9.62 15.60
C PRO A 365 7.57 -8.61 16.06
N TRP A 366 7.91 -7.77 17.04
CA TRP A 366 7.00 -6.74 17.56
C TRP A 366 6.43 -5.83 16.45
N GLY A 367 7.25 -5.51 15.46
CA GLY A 367 6.84 -4.74 14.29
C GLY A 367 7.64 -5.10 13.05
N LEU A 368 7.01 -4.93 11.89
CA LEU A 368 7.62 -5.11 10.58
C LEU A 368 7.38 -3.85 9.74
N LEU A 369 8.44 -3.05 9.62
CA LEU A 369 8.49 -1.87 8.78
C LEU A 369 8.98 -2.28 7.39
N VAL A 370 8.31 -1.79 6.36
CA VAL A 370 8.63 -2.11 4.98
C VAL A 370 8.80 -0.80 4.21
N GLU A 371 9.77 -0.74 3.31
CA GLU A 371 9.89 0.40 2.40
C GLU A 371 8.59 0.65 1.62
N GLY A 372 8.23 1.91 1.43
CA GLY A 372 6.98 2.33 0.77
C GLY A 372 7.06 2.41 -0.75
N THR A 373 8.07 1.77 -1.36
CA THR A 373 8.23 1.60 -2.82
C THR A 373 7.06 0.78 -3.39
N ARG A 374 6.86 0.80 -4.70
CA ARG A 374 5.86 -0.06 -5.37
C ARG A 374 6.10 -1.54 -5.06
N SER A 375 7.37 -1.96 -5.06
CA SER A 375 7.78 -3.33 -4.70
C SER A 375 7.47 -3.64 -3.24
N GLY A 376 7.90 -2.79 -2.31
CA GLY A 376 7.70 -2.96 -0.88
C GLY A 376 6.21 -3.00 -0.48
N ARG A 377 5.36 -2.21 -1.14
CA ARG A 377 3.89 -2.29 -0.96
C ARG A 377 3.32 -3.64 -1.36
N VAL A 378 3.81 -4.24 -2.45
CA VAL A 378 3.41 -5.61 -2.83
C VAL A 378 3.88 -6.60 -1.77
N VAL A 379 5.15 -6.52 -1.35
CA VAL A 379 5.72 -7.41 -0.33
C VAL A 379 4.93 -7.35 0.97
N ALA A 380 4.73 -6.16 1.52
CA ALA A 380 4.02 -5.95 2.77
C ALA A 380 2.57 -6.45 2.71
N SER A 381 1.87 -6.21 1.59
CA SER A 381 0.47 -6.62 1.44
C SER A 381 0.32 -8.14 1.35
N VAL A 382 1.25 -8.83 0.68
CA VAL A 382 1.27 -10.30 0.67
C VAL A 382 1.51 -10.86 2.07
N VAL A 383 2.49 -10.32 2.81
CA VAL A 383 2.78 -10.74 4.19
C VAL A 383 1.56 -10.51 5.08
N ALA A 384 0.93 -9.34 4.98
CA ALA A 384 -0.26 -8.98 5.74
C ALA A 384 -1.43 -9.95 5.47
N ALA A 385 -1.75 -10.21 4.20
CA ALA A 385 -2.82 -11.13 3.82
C ALA A 385 -2.54 -12.58 4.25
N ARG A 386 -1.31 -13.05 4.06
CA ARG A 386 -0.92 -14.43 4.39
C ARG A 386 -0.92 -14.69 5.90
N CYS A 387 -0.50 -13.71 6.70
CA CYS A 387 -0.39 -13.83 8.15
C CYS A 387 -1.65 -13.35 8.90
N GLY A 388 -2.59 -12.71 8.20
CA GLY A 388 -3.78 -12.12 8.83
C GLY A 388 -3.46 -10.89 9.67
N TRP A 389 -2.47 -10.09 9.26
CA TRP A 389 -1.96 -8.95 10.01
C TRP A 389 -2.37 -7.61 9.41
N GLY A 390 -2.46 -6.60 10.26
CA GLY A 390 -2.85 -5.25 9.92
C GLY A 390 -1.68 -4.45 9.38
N LEU A 391 -1.90 -3.81 8.24
CA LEU A 391 -0.90 -3.06 7.50
C LEU A 391 -1.31 -1.61 7.31
N THR A 392 -0.57 -0.70 7.92
CA THR A 392 -0.71 0.73 7.60
C THR A 392 0.02 1.04 6.31
N GLY A 393 -0.68 1.59 5.32
CA GLY A 393 -0.08 1.97 4.05
C GLY A 393 0.39 3.42 4.02
N ASP A 394 1.63 3.66 3.57
CA ASP A 394 2.18 4.99 3.28
C ASP A 394 2.26 5.89 4.52
N ALA A 395 2.83 5.34 5.60
CA ALA A 395 3.08 6.07 6.83
C ALA A 395 4.20 7.09 6.63
N VAL A 396 4.08 8.21 7.35
CA VAL A 396 5.02 9.35 7.32
C VAL A 396 5.60 9.67 8.72
N GLY A 397 5.28 8.83 9.71
CA GLY A 397 5.79 8.95 11.07
C GLY A 397 5.27 7.79 11.92
N LEU A 398 6.04 7.43 12.94
CA LEU A 398 5.76 6.30 13.81
C LEU A 398 5.86 6.73 15.27
N GLU A 399 5.00 6.17 16.10
CA GLU A 399 5.03 6.35 17.55
C GLU A 399 4.68 5.04 18.25
N VAL A 400 4.97 4.95 19.55
CA VAL A 400 4.47 3.89 20.40
C VAL A 400 3.42 4.43 21.35
N SER A 401 2.23 3.84 21.35
CA SER A 401 1.14 4.17 22.27
C SER A 401 1.54 3.87 23.73
N PRO A 402 0.85 4.46 24.72
CA PRO A 402 1.02 4.10 26.12
C PRO A 402 0.80 2.60 26.41
N SER A 403 0.02 1.90 25.57
CA SER A 403 -0.21 0.45 25.65
C SER A 403 0.89 -0.40 25.00
N GLY A 404 1.93 0.22 24.43
CA GLY A 404 3.05 -0.47 23.79
C GLY A 404 2.75 -0.97 22.38
N ARG A 405 1.84 -0.29 21.68
CA ARG A 405 1.43 -0.60 20.31
C ARG A 405 1.94 0.47 19.34
N LEU A 406 2.30 0.06 18.13
CA LEU A 406 2.66 0.94 17.04
C LEU A 406 1.47 1.81 16.65
N VAL A 407 1.73 3.11 16.56
CA VAL A 407 0.87 4.11 15.98
C VAL A 407 1.56 4.62 14.72
N ALA A 408 0.97 4.37 13.56
CA ALA A 408 1.53 4.82 12.29
C ALA A 408 0.71 6.02 11.75
N TRP A 409 1.38 7.14 11.51
CA TRP A 409 0.74 8.35 11.01
C TRP A 409 0.68 8.35 9.49
N LYS A 410 -0.51 8.53 8.95
CA LYS A 410 -0.74 8.58 7.50
C LYS A 410 -1.29 9.94 7.09
N PRO A 411 -0.80 10.55 5.99
CA PRO A 411 -1.44 11.70 5.41
C PRO A 411 -2.80 11.32 4.83
N ALA A 412 -3.79 12.19 5.01
CA ALA A 412 -5.10 12.05 4.40
C ALA A 412 -5.48 13.36 3.68
N PHE A 413 -6.33 13.25 2.67
CA PHE A 413 -6.94 14.40 1.97
C PHE A 413 -5.91 15.43 1.46
N GLY A 414 -4.95 14.97 0.65
CA GLY A 414 -3.93 15.85 0.05
C GLY A 414 -2.90 16.40 1.04
N GLY A 415 -2.66 15.69 2.15
CA GLY A 415 -1.62 16.01 3.14
C GLY A 415 -2.00 17.11 4.14
N ARG A 416 -3.24 17.61 4.10
CA ARG A 416 -3.74 18.62 5.06
C ARG A 416 -4.19 18.01 6.39
N LEU A 417 -4.43 16.71 6.40
CA LEU A 417 -4.83 15.94 7.57
C LEU A 417 -3.81 14.85 7.82
N GLN A 418 -3.55 14.55 9.09
CA GLN A 418 -2.85 13.35 9.51
C GLN A 418 -3.78 12.51 10.35
N VAL A 419 -3.69 11.20 10.16
CA VAL A 419 -4.56 10.24 10.81
C VAL A 419 -3.69 9.14 11.41
N PRO A 420 -3.81 8.85 12.72
CA PRO A 420 -3.11 7.73 13.32
C PRO A 420 -3.85 6.44 12.98
N ILE A 421 -3.11 5.44 12.54
CA ILE A 421 -3.60 4.09 12.33
C ILE A 421 -3.04 3.21 13.44
N LEU A 422 -3.95 2.51 14.11
CA LEU A 422 -3.64 1.58 15.19
C LEU A 422 -3.70 0.16 14.63
N SER A 423 -2.68 -0.65 14.91
CA SER A 423 -2.71 -2.07 14.62
C SER A 423 -3.21 -2.86 15.83
N HIS A 424 -3.94 -3.93 15.58
CA HIS A 424 -4.46 -4.92 16.56
C HIS A 424 -3.83 -6.31 16.37
N SER A 425 -2.91 -6.44 15.43
CA SER A 425 -2.25 -7.71 15.11
C SER A 425 -1.10 -8.07 16.06
N PRO A 426 -0.73 -9.36 16.16
CA PRO A 426 0.48 -9.77 16.88
C PRO A 426 1.73 -9.07 16.37
N VAL A 427 1.90 -9.01 15.05
CA VAL A 427 2.96 -8.23 14.38
C VAL A 427 2.35 -6.99 13.77
N GLN A 428 2.95 -5.83 14.02
CA GLN A 428 2.42 -4.53 13.63
C GLN A 428 3.15 -4.03 12.39
N MET A 429 2.42 -3.84 11.29
CA MET A 429 3.06 -3.56 10.01
C MET A 429 2.76 -2.15 9.50
N ALA A 430 3.77 -1.54 8.88
CA ALA A 430 3.60 -0.30 8.14
C ALA A 430 4.52 -0.26 6.91
N THR A 431 4.01 0.24 5.78
CA THR A 431 4.89 0.73 4.71
C THR A 431 5.23 2.19 4.94
N ILE A 432 6.50 2.54 4.83
CA ILE A 432 7.01 3.88 5.14
C ILE A 432 7.33 4.63 3.85
N ARG A 433 6.76 5.82 3.67
CA ARG A 433 7.05 6.64 2.49
C ARG A 433 8.55 7.01 2.46
N PRO A 434 9.29 6.72 1.38
CA PRO A 434 10.70 7.10 1.28
C PRO A 434 10.92 8.62 1.42
N GLY A 435 11.98 9.04 2.10
CA GLY A 435 12.41 10.43 2.21
C GLY A 435 11.60 11.28 3.19
N VAL A 436 10.78 10.66 4.05
CA VAL A 436 9.98 11.38 5.06
C VAL A 436 10.52 11.25 6.48
N LEU A 437 11.34 10.24 6.74
CA LEU A 437 11.96 10.03 8.04
C LEU A 437 13.33 10.70 8.06
N ALA A 438 13.74 11.18 9.22
CA ALA A 438 15.04 11.79 9.37
C ALA A 438 16.15 10.72 9.32
N LEU A 439 17.18 10.97 8.50
CA LEU A 439 18.42 10.20 8.57
C LEU A 439 19.10 10.49 9.90
N ARG A 440 19.48 9.42 10.62
CA ARG A 440 20.13 9.54 11.91
C ARG A 440 21.65 9.51 11.77
N PRO A 441 22.38 10.17 12.69
CA PRO A 441 23.83 10.02 12.77
C PRO A 441 24.24 8.54 12.91
N PRO A 442 25.30 8.11 12.22
CA PRO A 442 25.84 6.76 12.36
C PRO A 442 26.15 6.38 13.83
N ARG A 443 25.75 5.18 14.25
CA ARG A 443 26.12 4.62 15.55
C ARG A 443 27.64 4.39 15.62
N VAL A 444 28.28 5.01 16.60
CA VAL A 444 29.73 4.92 16.83
C VAL A 444 30.16 3.50 17.24
N ASP A 445 29.37 2.85 18.10
CA ASP A 445 29.64 1.49 18.61
C ASP A 445 28.79 0.43 17.87
N ALA A 446 28.85 0.43 16.55
CA ALA A 446 28.10 -0.53 15.73
C ALA A 446 28.65 -1.96 15.86
N PRO A 447 27.80 -2.98 16.07
CA PRO A 447 28.21 -4.38 16.13
C PRO A 447 28.60 -4.89 14.74
N GLU A 448 29.38 -5.95 14.71
CA GLU A 448 29.58 -6.72 13.49
C GLU A 448 28.32 -7.55 13.18
N LEU A 449 27.75 -7.39 11.98
CA LEU A 449 26.54 -8.10 11.58
C LEU A 449 26.89 -9.43 10.90
N GLU A 450 26.59 -10.53 11.59
CA GLU A 450 26.50 -11.84 10.97
C GLU A 450 25.16 -11.99 10.24
N ALA A 451 25.21 -12.34 8.96
CA ALA A 451 24.03 -12.55 8.15
C ALA A 451 23.45 -13.95 8.41
N GLU A 452 22.20 -14.00 8.86
CA GLU A 452 21.41 -15.22 8.89
C GLU A 452 20.63 -15.36 7.59
N LEU A 453 20.83 -16.48 6.88
CA LEU A 453 20.15 -16.75 5.62
C LEU A 453 18.75 -17.30 5.86
N LEU A 454 17.74 -16.64 5.27
CA LEU A 454 16.38 -17.13 5.27
C LEU A 454 16.21 -18.26 4.24
N PRO A 455 15.27 -19.20 4.47
CA PRO A 455 15.00 -20.28 3.52
C PRO A 455 14.65 -19.74 2.12
N ALA A 456 15.16 -20.41 1.09
CA ALA A 456 14.87 -20.04 -0.29
C ALA A 456 13.35 -20.10 -0.56
N PRO A 457 12.76 -19.02 -1.09
CA PRO A 457 11.34 -19.00 -1.39
C PRO A 457 11.00 -19.86 -2.62
N PRO A 458 9.73 -20.28 -2.78
CA PRO A 458 9.29 -20.88 -4.04
C PRO A 458 9.47 -19.89 -5.19
N PRO A 459 9.76 -20.37 -6.42
CA PRO A 459 9.99 -19.49 -7.57
C PRO A 459 8.72 -18.70 -7.93
N ALA A 460 8.90 -17.45 -8.35
CA ALA A 460 7.80 -16.62 -8.79
C ALA A 460 7.04 -17.24 -9.99
N ARG A 461 5.72 -17.14 -9.97
CA ARG A 461 4.84 -17.53 -11.09
C ARG A 461 4.85 -16.52 -12.25
N ILE A 462 5.37 -15.30 -12.01
CA ILE A 462 5.60 -14.26 -13.00
C ILE A 462 7.11 -14.12 -13.17
N ARG A 463 7.60 -14.18 -14.41
CA ARG A 463 9.02 -14.01 -14.73
C ARG A 463 9.28 -12.60 -15.26
N THR A 464 10.41 -12.03 -14.88
CA THR A 464 10.94 -10.81 -15.51
C THR A 464 11.57 -11.17 -16.85
N VAL A 465 11.23 -10.41 -17.89
CA VAL A 465 11.74 -10.56 -19.26
C VAL A 465 12.76 -9.47 -19.58
N ALA A 466 12.52 -8.23 -19.14
CA ALA A 466 13.42 -7.10 -19.32
C ALA A 466 13.27 -6.09 -18.17
N VAL A 467 14.32 -5.32 -17.94
CA VAL A 467 14.39 -4.21 -16.98
C VAL A 467 14.96 -3.02 -17.73
N GLU A 468 14.29 -1.88 -17.63
CA GLU A 468 14.69 -0.57 -18.18
C GLU A 468 14.71 0.42 -17.01
N ARG A 469 15.83 1.08 -16.75
CA ARG A 469 15.90 2.14 -15.72
C ARG A 469 15.83 3.52 -16.36
N ASP A 470 15.27 4.48 -15.66
CA ASP A 470 15.19 5.87 -16.12
C ASP A 470 16.60 6.46 -16.37
N ASP A 471 17.61 6.02 -15.61
CA ASP A 471 19.01 6.44 -15.75
C ASP A 471 19.77 5.72 -16.88
N ASP A 472 19.19 4.70 -17.53
CA ASP A 472 19.82 4.04 -18.68
C ASP A 472 19.79 4.93 -19.94
N ASP A 473 19.01 6.02 -19.91
CA ASP A 473 18.91 7.03 -20.99
C ASP A 473 19.98 8.13 -20.86
N THR A 474 21.21 7.77 -20.47
CA THR A 474 22.38 8.64 -20.67
C THR A 474 22.70 8.69 -22.16
N GLY A 475 21.95 9.53 -22.88
CA GLY A 475 21.92 9.61 -24.34
C GLY A 475 23.31 9.59 -25.00
N GLU A 476 23.40 8.77 -26.05
CA GLU A 476 24.39 8.92 -27.13
C GLU A 476 24.05 10.11 -28.05
#